data_AF-A0A100WWL8-F1
#
_entry.id   AF-A0A100WWL8-F1
#
_cell.length_a   1.000
_cell.length_b   1.000
_cell.length_c   1.000
_cell.angle_alpha   90.00
_cell.angle_beta   90.00
_cell.angle_gamma   90.00
#
_symmetry.space_group_name_H-M   'P 1'
#
loop_
_entity.id
_entity.type
_entity.pdbx_description
1 polymer ?
#
loop_
_entity_poly.entity_id
_entity_poly.type
_entity_poly.pdbx_seq_one_letter_code
_entity_poly.pdbx_strand_id
1 'polypeptide(L)'
;MIKIDDIQDEVRWPDYCREVATTTPIRSVLSFQLFADHRAMGALNFNAQTADVFDSAAVEAGMVVATHVALAWNLARRDQQFRSALATRDIIGQAKGMFMERFKIDAVQAFEVLKRLSQNSNTPLVDIAQEIVRSEHRGCAGDN
;
A
#
# COMPACT_ATOMS: atom_id res chain seq x y z
N MET A 1 -9.44 -16.29 12.54
CA MET A 1 -9.98 -16.99 11.36
C MET A 1 -11.50 -16.92 11.43
N ILE A 2 -12.17 -16.79 10.30
CA ILE A 2 -13.62 -16.94 10.17
C ILE A 2 -13.86 -18.09 9.20
N LYS A 3 -14.81 -18.97 9.52
CA LYS A 3 -15.28 -20.04 8.65
C LYS A 3 -16.80 -20.00 8.61
N ILE A 4 -17.35 -20.11 7.42
CA ILE A 4 -18.77 -20.27 7.12
C ILE A 4 -18.91 -21.57 6.33
N ASP A 5 -19.54 -22.56 6.94
CA ASP A 5 -19.75 -23.88 6.36
C ASP A 5 -20.83 -23.86 5.27
N ASP A 6 -21.94 -23.15 5.53
CA ASP A 6 -22.93 -22.78 4.52
C ASP A 6 -23.43 -21.35 4.75
N ILE A 7 -23.40 -20.52 3.70
CA ILE A 7 -23.96 -19.17 3.67
C ILE A 7 -25.47 -19.22 3.95
N GLN A 8 -26.17 -20.27 3.55
CA GLN A 8 -27.62 -20.38 3.76
C GLN A 8 -27.99 -20.60 5.25
N ASP A 9 -27.11 -21.23 6.01
CA ASP A 9 -27.34 -21.59 7.42
C ASP A 9 -26.62 -20.66 8.41
N GLU A 10 -25.82 -19.71 7.90
CA GLU A 10 -25.06 -18.77 8.72
C GLU A 10 -25.94 -17.66 9.31
N VAL A 11 -25.86 -17.51 10.64
CA VAL A 11 -26.72 -16.58 11.40
C VAL A 11 -25.99 -15.34 11.92
N ARG A 12 -24.65 -15.32 11.94
CA ARG A 12 -23.88 -14.20 12.50
C ARG A 12 -24.02 -12.92 11.69
N TRP A 13 -24.23 -13.03 10.37
CA TRP A 13 -24.30 -11.89 9.44
C TRP A 13 -25.45 -12.05 8.45
N PRO A 14 -26.71 -11.94 8.89
CA PRO A 14 -27.88 -12.35 8.09
C PRO A 14 -28.07 -11.54 6.81
N ASP A 15 -27.82 -10.22 6.83
CA ASP A 15 -27.97 -9.37 5.64
C ASP A 15 -26.88 -9.67 4.60
N TYR A 16 -25.63 -9.87 5.04
CA TYR A 16 -24.53 -10.30 4.17
C TYR A 16 -24.81 -11.66 3.54
N CYS A 17 -25.24 -12.64 4.34
CA CYS A 17 -25.50 -13.99 3.85
C CYS A 17 -26.64 -14.02 2.84
N ARG A 18 -27.71 -13.23 3.07
CA ARG A 18 -28.82 -13.07 2.13
C ARG A 18 -28.36 -12.45 0.81
N GLU A 19 -27.55 -11.40 0.85
CA GLU A 19 -27.03 -10.76 -0.36
C GLU A 19 -26.13 -11.73 -1.13
N VAL A 20 -25.20 -12.42 -0.46
CA VAL A 20 -24.28 -13.38 -1.10
C VAL A 20 -25.06 -14.54 -1.73
N ALA A 21 -26.07 -15.08 -1.04
CA ALA A 21 -26.90 -16.18 -1.55
C ALA A 21 -27.75 -15.80 -2.77
N THR A 22 -28.13 -14.53 -2.90
CA THR A 22 -28.97 -14.04 -4.01
C THR A 22 -28.16 -13.55 -5.20
N THR A 23 -26.94 -13.06 -4.98
CA THR A 23 -26.12 -12.43 -6.02
C THR A 23 -24.96 -13.29 -6.51
N THR A 24 -24.58 -14.35 -5.78
CA THR A 24 -23.42 -15.19 -6.12
C THR A 24 -23.72 -16.68 -5.91
N PRO A 25 -22.95 -17.59 -6.53
CA PRO A 25 -23.05 -19.02 -6.26
C PRO A 25 -22.29 -19.45 -4.99
N ILE A 26 -21.74 -18.53 -4.19
CA ILE A 26 -20.90 -18.88 -3.04
C ILE A 26 -21.76 -19.53 -1.95
N ARG A 27 -21.30 -20.68 -1.47
CA ARG A 27 -21.92 -21.45 -0.40
C ARG A 27 -21.04 -21.57 0.84
N SER A 28 -19.73 -21.60 0.71
CA SER A 28 -18.84 -21.67 1.89
C SER A 28 -17.68 -20.69 1.78
N VAL A 29 -17.21 -20.21 2.94
CA VAL A 29 -16.16 -19.20 3.03
C VAL A 29 -15.18 -19.55 4.14
N LEU A 30 -13.88 -19.41 3.86
CA LEU A 30 -12.80 -19.55 4.82
C LEU A 30 -11.88 -18.34 4.74
N SER A 31 -11.78 -17.60 5.85
CA SER A 31 -11.08 -16.33 5.93
C SER A 31 -9.99 -16.36 7.00
N PHE A 32 -8.77 -16.06 6.60
CA PHE A 32 -7.61 -15.92 7.48
C PHE A 32 -7.22 -14.45 7.59
N GLN A 33 -6.98 -13.99 8.81
CA GLN A 33 -6.41 -12.67 9.02
C GLN A 33 -4.91 -12.73 8.79
N LEU A 34 -4.39 -11.84 7.95
CA LEU A 34 -2.96 -11.74 7.65
C LEU A 34 -2.31 -10.79 8.66
N PHE A 35 -1.36 -11.32 9.45
CA PHE A 35 -0.61 -10.55 10.43
C PHE A 35 0.85 -10.41 10.02
N ALA A 36 1.42 -9.22 10.20
CA ALA A 36 2.86 -9.05 10.34
C ALA A 36 3.17 -7.88 11.27
N ASP A 37 4.27 -7.98 12.00
CA ASP A 37 4.74 -6.95 12.95
C ASP A 37 3.62 -6.47 13.90
N HIS A 38 2.80 -7.41 14.39
CA HIS A 38 1.67 -7.18 15.31
C HIS A 38 0.57 -6.24 14.79
N ARG A 39 0.51 -6.01 13.47
CA ARG A 39 -0.57 -5.27 12.82
C ARG A 39 -1.31 -6.17 11.83
N ALA A 40 -2.64 -6.06 11.81
CA ALA A 40 -3.45 -6.68 10.77
C ALA A 40 -3.11 -6.00 9.43
N MET A 41 -2.63 -6.78 8.47
CA MET A 41 -2.31 -6.30 7.12
C MET A 41 -3.46 -6.44 6.15
N GLY A 42 -4.35 -7.40 6.40
CA GLY A 42 -5.48 -7.72 5.54
C GLY A 42 -6.08 -9.08 5.88
N ALA A 43 -6.81 -9.65 4.94
CA ALA A 43 -7.36 -10.99 5.05
C ALA A 43 -7.14 -11.77 3.74
N LEU A 44 -6.98 -13.08 3.85
CA LEU A 44 -6.99 -14.05 2.76
C LEU A 44 -8.29 -14.83 2.82
N ASN A 45 -9.09 -14.74 1.77
CA ASN A 45 -10.41 -15.38 1.69
C ASN A 45 -10.40 -16.47 0.61
N PHE A 46 -10.89 -17.65 0.99
CA PHE A 46 -11.24 -18.73 0.08
C PHE A 46 -12.76 -18.84 0.06
N ASN A 47 -13.34 -18.90 -1.15
CA ASN A 47 -14.78 -19.04 -1.34
C ASN A 47 -15.03 -20.26 -2.23
N ALA A 48 -16.07 -21.02 -1.95
CA ALA A 48 -16.48 -22.15 -2.78
C ALA A 48 -17.99 -22.15 -3.03
N GLN A 49 -18.39 -22.78 -4.13
CA GLN A 49 -19.80 -22.87 -4.56
C GLN A 49 -20.55 -24.06 -3.93
N THR A 50 -19.85 -24.87 -3.15
CA THR A 50 -20.41 -26.00 -2.43
C THR A 50 -20.30 -25.73 -0.93
N ALA A 51 -21.32 -26.12 -0.17
CA ALA A 51 -21.29 -26.07 1.29
C ALA A 51 -20.26 -27.07 1.86
N ASP A 52 -19.77 -26.81 3.06
CA ASP A 52 -18.97 -27.73 3.87
C ASP A 52 -17.64 -28.21 3.25
N VAL A 53 -17.07 -27.50 2.26
CA VAL A 53 -15.85 -27.98 1.58
C VAL A 53 -14.57 -27.78 2.37
N PHE A 54 -14.58 -26.89 3.37
CA PHE A 54 -13.39 -26.55 4.14
C PHE A 54 -13.30 -27.46 5.36
N ASP A 55 -12.82 -28.68 5.16
CA ASP A 55 -12.54 -29.60 6.27
C ASP A 55 -11.33 -29.14 7.12
N SER A 56 -10.98 -29.92 8.14
CA SER A 56 -9.85 -29.59 9.02
C SER A 56 -8.52 -29.52 8.26
N ALA A 57 -8.31 -30.37 7.25
CA ALA A 57 -7.09 -30.38 6.45
C ALA A 57 -6.99 -29.11 5.59
N ALA A 58 -8.10 -28.65 5.01
CA ALA A 58 -8.18 -27.38 4.29
C ALA A 58 -7.90 -26.19 5.20
N VAL A 59 -8.40 -26.22 6.45
CA VAL A 59 -8.12 -25.18 7.45
C VAL A 59 -6.63 -25.14 7.82
N GLU A 60 -6.02 -26.30 8.08
CA GLU A 60 -4.58 -26.40 8.40
C GLU A 60 -3.70 -25.92 7.25
N ALA A 61 -3.96 -26.39 6.02
CA ALA A 61 -3.25 -25.94 4.84
C ALA A 61 -3.44 -24.43 4.62
N GLY A 62 -4.66 -23.92 4.81
CA GLY A 62 -4.98 -22.50 4.71
C GLY A 62 -4.21 -21.63 5.69
N MET A 63 -4.02 -22.09 6.95
CA MET A 63 -3.19 -21.38 7.94
C MET A 63 -1.71 -21.28 7.50
N VAL A 64 -1.15 -22.35 6.94
CA VAL A 64 0.22 -22.35 6.42
C VAL A 64 0.34 -21.37 5.26
N VAL A 65 -0.59 -21.42 4.30
CA VAL A 65 -0.61 -20.50 3.16
C VAL A 65 -0.77 -19.05 3.63
N ALA A 66 -1.71 -18.77 4.53
CA ALA A 66 -1.93 -17.43 5.07
C ALA A 66 -0.68 -16.85 5.73
N THR A 67 0.08 -17.68 6.46
CA THR A 67 1.34 -17.27 7.07
C THR A 67 2.37 -16.85 6.02
N HIS A 68 2.56 -17.67 4.99
CA HIS A 68 3.52 -17.37 3.90
C HIS A 68 3.09 -16.15 3.08
N VAL A 69 1.80 -16.03 2.77
CA VAL A 69 1.25 -14.86 2.07
C VAL A 69 1.47 -13.59 2.90
N ALA A 70 1.25 -13.63 4.21
CA ALA A 70 1.51 -12.49 5.07
C ALA A 70 2.99 -12.07 5.03
N LEU A 71 3.92 -13.03 5.16
CA LEU A 71 5.36 -12.74 5.08
C LEU A 71 5.77 -12.16 3.73
N ALA A 72 5.35 -12.79 2.63
CA ALA A 72 5.66 -12.33 1.27
C ALA A 72 5.10 -10.92 1.01
N TRP A 73 3.86 -10.67 1.44
CA TRP A 73 3.23 -9.36 1.32
C TRP A 73 3.96 -8.28 2.14
N ASN A 74 4.39 -8.61 3.36
CA ASN A 74 5.16 -7.68 4.18
C ASN A 74 6.50 -7.31 3.52
N LEU A 75 7.21 -8.30 2.98
CA LEU A 75 8.47 -8.09 2.26
C LEU A 75 8.28 -7.22 1.02
N ALA A 76 7.30 -7.55 0.18
CA ALA A 76 6.99 -6.76 -1.02
C ALA A 76 6.61 -5.31 -0.68
N ARG A 77 5.82 -5.10 0.38
CA ARG A 77 5.43 -3.77 0.83
C ARG A 77 6.63 -2.98 1.37
N ARG A 78 7.51 -3.61 2.14
CA ARG A 78 8.74 -2.97 2.66
C ARG A 78 9.68 -2.58 1.51
N ASP A 79 9.86 -3.45 0.52
CA ASP A 79 10.65 -3.13 -0.68
C ASP A 79 10.05 -1.93 -1.44
N GLN A 80 8.74 -1.93 -1.67
CA GLN A 80 8.06 -0.81 -2.32
C GLN A 80 8.21 0.50 -1.54
N GLN A 81 8.04 0.48 -0.21
CA GLN A 81 8.24 1.64 0.65
C GLN A 81 9.69 2.13 0.61
N PHE A 82 10.66 1.22 0.62
CA PHE A 82 12.07 1.55 0.54
C PHE A 82 12.42 2.19 -0.82
N ARG A 83 11.97 1.60 -1.93
CA ARG A 83 12.17 2.14 -3.29
C ARG A 83 11.51 3.50 -3.46
N SER A 84 10.30 3.68 -2.92
CA SER A 84 9.62 4.99 -2.91
C SER A 84 10.40 6.02 -2.09
N ALA A 85 10.94 5.64 -0.92
CA ALA A 85 11.75 6.54 -0.09
C ALA A 85 13.06 6.94 -0.79
N LEU A 86 13.71 6.01 -1.50
CA LEU A 86 14.89 6.31 -2.32
C LEU A 86 14.56 7.28 -3.45
N ALA A 87 13.46 7.07 -4.19
CA ALA A 87 13.02 7.98 -5.25
C ALA A 87 12.71 9.38 -4.70
N THR A 88 12.03 9.46 -3.56
CA THR A 88 11.78 10.74 -2.85
C THR A 88 13.07 11.42 -2.42
N ARG A 89 14.04 10.67 -1.89
CA ARG A 89 15.34 11.21 -1.49
C ARG A 89 16.10 11.75 -2.70
N ASP A 90 16.05 11.04 -3.82
CA ASP A 90 16.74 11.43 -5.05
C ASP A 90 16.19 12.74 -5.61
N ILE A 91 14.86 12.85 -5.79
CA ILE A 91 14.26 14.08 -6.33
C ILE A 91 14.46 15.30 -5.41
N ILE A 92 14.38 15.11 -4.09
CA ILE A 92 14.70 16.18 -3.13
C ILE A 92 16.19 16.56 -3.22
N GLY A 93 17.07 15.57 -3.39
CA GLY A 93 18.50 15.79 -3.60
C GLY A 93 18.80 16.62 -4.85
N GLN A 94 18.12 16.32 -5.96
CA GLN A 94 18.22 17.07 -7.22
C GLN A 94 17.78 18.53 -7.04
N ALA A 95 16.58 18.76 -6.49
CA ALA A 95 16.08 20.11 -6.23
C ALA A 95 17.02 20.90 -5.30
N LYS A 96 17.54 20.25 -4.26
CA LYS A 96 18.52 20.85 -3.34
C LYS A 96 19.80 21.26 -4.09
N GLY A 97 20.33 20.39 -4.95
CA GLY A 97 21.50 20.68 -5.78
C GLY A 97 21.29 21.88 -6.72
N MET A 98 20.11 21.98 -7.32
CA MET A 98 19.75 23.13 -8.18
C MET A 98 19.72 24.44 -7.40
N PHE A 99 19.19 24.43 -6.17
CA PHE A 99 19.20 25.62 -5.31
C PHE A 99 20.61 26.00 -4.86
N MET A 100 21.45 25.01 -4.53
CA MET A 100 22.86 25.25 -4.20
C MET A 100 23.60 25.90 -5.37
N GLU A 101 23.38 25.40 -6.60
CA GLU A 101 23.99 25.96 -7.81
C GLU A 101 23.50 27.39 -8.06
N ARG A 102 22.18 27.61 -8.09
CA ARG A 102 21.58 28.88 -8.50
C ARG A 102 21.75 30.00 -7.49
N PHE A 103 21.64 29.69 -6.20
CA PHE A 103 21.70 30.69 -5.12
C PHE A 103 23.04 30.72 -4.39
N LYS A 104 24.00 29.86 -4.79
CA LYS A 104 25.33 29.73 -4.16
C LYS A 104 25.25 29.54 -2.64
N ILE A 105 24.30 28.72 -2.21
CA ILE A 105 24.07 28.34 -0.80
C ILE A 105 24.50 26.91 -0.54
N ASP A 106 24.74 26.57 0.73
CA ASP A 106 25.07 25.20 1.12
C ASP A 106 23.83 24.27 1.12
N ALA A 107 24.08 22.97 1.29
CA ALA A 107 23.04 21.95 1.28
C ALA A 107 22.03 22.10 2.44
N VAL A 108 22.45 22.59 3.61
CA VAL A 108 21.57 22.77 4.76
C VAL A 108 20.61 23.93 4.49
N GLN A 109 21.15 25.04 4.00
CA GLN A 109 20.38 26.22 3.60
C GLN A 109 19.39 25.88 2.49
N ALA A 110 19.82 25.17 1.44
CA ALA A 110 18.93 24.76 0.35
C ALA A 110 17.77 23.87 0.84
N PHE A 111 18.04 22.92 1.74
CA PHE A 111 16.98 22.08 2.33
C PHE A 111 15.99 22.89 3.18
N GLU A 112 16.46 23.85 3.96
CA GLU A 112 15.59 24.75 4.72
C GLU A 112 14.70 25.61 3.82
N VAL A 113 15.19 26.05 2.66
CA VAL A 113 14.35 26.76 1.67
C VAL A 113 13.25 25.85 1.14
N LEU A 114 13.58 24.62 0.70
CA LEU A 114 12.58 23.65 0.25
C LEU A 114 11.52 23.35 1.32
N LYS A 115 11.96 23.20 2.58
CA LYS A 115 11.09 22.96 3.73
C LYS A 115 10.13 24.13 3.99
N ARG A 116 10.63 25.38 3.94
CA ARG A 116 9.79 26.58 4.06
C ARG A 116 8.76 26.67 2.94
N LEU A 117 9.14 26.38 1.70
CA LEU A 117 8.21 26.34 0.56
C LEU A 117 7.11 25.30 0.77
N SER A 118 7.47 24.08 1.19
CA SER A 118 6.53 23.01 1.53
C SER A 118 5.55 23.42 2.63
N GLN A 119 6.04 24.05 3.71
CA GLN A 119 5.21 24.50 4.82
C GLN A 119 4.26 25.64 4.42
N ASN A 120 4.76 26.64 3.70
CA ASN A 120 3.97 27.81 3.27
C ASN A 120 2.86 27.42 2.28
N SER A 121 3.10 26.39 1.46
CA SER A 121 2.14 25.89 0.48
C SER A 121 1.28 24.72 0.99
N ASN A 122 1.53 24.24 2.21
CA ASN A 122 0.94 23.02 2.78
C ASN A 122 0.98 21.83 1.79
N THR A 123 2.07 21.72 1.03
CA THR A 123 2.26 20.71 -0.02
C THR A 123 3.43 19.80 0.38
N PRO A 124 3.34 18.47 0.17
CA PRO A 124 4.43 17.56 0.49
C PRO A 124 5.76 18.00 -0.15
N LEU A 125 6.85 17.92 0.62
CA LEU A 125 8.19 18.36 0.20
C LEU A 125 8.65 17.71 -1.12
N VAL A 126 8.29 16.44 -1.32
CA VAL A 126 8.61 15.68 -2.55
C VAL A 126 7.95 16.30 -3.78
N ASP A 127 6.72 16.80 -3.65
CA ASP A 127 5.98 17.41 -4.76
C ASP A 127 6.56 18.80 -5.10
N ILE A 128 6.97 19.56 -4.08
CA ILE A 128 7.72 20.82 -4.27
C ILE A 128 9.02 20.55 -5.02
N ALA A 129 9.78 19.53 -4.62
CA ALA A 129 11.01 19.15 -5.29
C ALA A 129 10.77 18.73 -6.75
N GLN A 130 9.71 17.95 -7.02
CA GLN A 130 9.32 17.59 -8.38
C GLN A 130 8.98 18.81 -9.23
N GLU A 131 8.24 19.78 -8.70
CA GLU A 131 7.90 20.99 -9.43
C GLU A 131 9.14 21.80 -9.81
N ILE A 132 10.06 21.98 -8.87
CA ILE A 132 11.34 22.65 -9.11
C ILE A 132 12.13 21.95 -10.22
N VAL A 133 12.31 20.63 -10.12
CA VAL A 133 13.04 19.84 -11.13
C VAL A 133 12.37 19.93 -12.51
N ARG A 134 11.03 19.89 -12.58
CA ARG A 134 10.27 20.02 -13.84
C ARG A 134 10.40 21.41 -14.46
N SER A 135 10.35 22.47 -13.65
CA SER A 135 10.42 23.85 -14.13
C SER A 135 11.74 24.18 -14.84
N GLU A 136 12.84 23.57 -14.43
CA GLU A 136 14.15 23.80 -15.05
C GLU A 136 14.35 23.03 -16.36
N HIS A 137 13.74 21.84 -16.50
CA HIS A 137 13.71 21.15 -17.79
C HIS A 137 12.93 21.93 -18.86
N ARG A 138 11.95 22.76 -18.47
CA ARG A 138 11.24 23.66 -19.39
C ARG A 138 12.07 24.88 -19.78
N GLY A 139 12.96 25.35 -18.91
CA GLY A 139 13.88 26.45 -19.20
C GLY A 139 14.90 26.12 -20.29
N CYS A 140 15.38 24.87 -20.35
CA CYS A 140 16.34 24.43 -21.38
C CYS A 140 15.72 24.18 -22.77
N ALA A 141 14.39 23.99 -22.88
CA ALA A 141 13.70 23.74 -24.14
C ALA A 141 13.20 25.03 -24.84
N GLY A 142 13.34 26.18 -24.19
CA GLY A 142 12.90 27.49 -24.71
C GLY A 142 13.98 28.32 -25.40
N ASP A 143 15.24 27.87 -25.39
CA ASP A 143 16.35 28.48 -26.13
C ASP A 143 16.65 27.66 -27.39
N ASN A 144 15.83 27.81 -28.44
CA ASN A 144 16.19 27.46 -29.82
C ASN A 144 15.37 28.26 -30.85
#